data_AF-A0A497SDT1-F1
#
_entry.id   AF-A0A497SDT1-F1
#
_cell.length_a   1.000
_cell.length_b   1.000
_cell.length_c   1.000
_cell.angle_alpha   90.00
_cell.angle_beta   90.00
_cell.angle_gamma   90.00
#
_symmetry.space_group_name_H-M   'P 1'
#
loop_
_entity.id
_entity.type
_entity.pdbx_description
1 polymer ?
#
loop_
_entity_poly.entity_id
_entity_poly.type
_entity_poly.pdbx_seq_one_letter_code
_entity_poly.pdbx_strand_id
1 'polypeptide(L)' 'MGKFCIIGDELTVTGMKLIGVKDCYIADKENVKKILENASNKFTVVAITHSLSKHVKNEIEKMRMD' A
#
# COMPACT_ATOMS: atom_id res chain seq x y z
N MET A 1 11.38 10.55 11.83
CA MET A 1 9.97 10.10 11.75
C MET A 1 9.81 9.28 10.49
N GLY A 2 9.48 8.00 10.61
CA GLY A 2 9.23 7.14 9.43
C GLY A 2 7.93 7.57 8.74
N LYS A 3 7.96 7.66 7.41
CA LYS A 3 6.76 7.92 6.61
C LYS A 3 6.02 6.58 6.44
N PHE A 4 4.76 6.52 6.89
CA PHE A 4 3.91 5.32 6.83
C PHE A 4 2.74 5.58 5.89
N CYS A 5 2.36 4.59 5.08
CA CYS A 5 1.11 4.64 4.31
C CYS A 5 0.37 3.30 4.30
N ILE A 6 -0.92 3.36 3.97
CA ILE A 6 -1.79 2.19 3.76
C ILE A 6 -2.25 2.14 2.30
N ILE A 7 -2.18 0.96 1.69
CA ILE A 7 -2.77 0.61 0.40
C ILE A 7 -3.90 -0.38 0.65
N GLY A 8 -5.11 -0.05 0.22
CA GLY A 8 -6.30 -0.89 0.43
C GLY A 8 -7.36 -0.65 -0.60
N ASP A 9 -8.43 -1.45 -0.57
CA ASP A 9 -9.65 -1.14 -1.31
C ASP A 9 -10.33 0.13 -0.77
N GLU A 10 -11.32 0.63 -1.51
CA GLU A 10 -12.04 1.86 -1.18
C GLU A 10 -12.68 1.84 0.21
N LEU A 11 -13.28 0.71 0.61
CA LEU A 11 -13.93 0.58 1.91
C LEU A 11 -12.91 0.68 3.04
N THR A 12 -11.81 -0.06 2.93
CA THR A 12 -10.73 -0.07 3.92
C THR A 12 -10.11 1.32 4.06
N VAL A 13 -9.73 1.95 2.94
CA VAL A 13 -9.11 3.28 2.94
C VAL A 13 -10.04 4.34 3.51
N THR A 14 -11.34 4.26 3.22
CA THR A 14 -12.35 5.16 3.80
C THR A 14 -12.37 5.02 5.32
N GLY A 15 -12.39 3.78 5.85
CA GLY A 15 -12.30 3.53 7.29
C GLY A 15 -11.01 4.07 7.92
N MET A 16 -9.86 3.87 7.27
CA MET A 16 -8.56 4.36 7.76
C MET A 16 -8.51 5.89 7.81
N LYS A 17 -9.10 6.57 6.82
CA LYS A 17 -9.20 8.04 6.82
C LYS A 17 -10.05 8.56 7.98
N LEU A 18 -11.15 7.87 8.31
CA LEU A 18 -12.02 8.25 9.43
C LEU A 18 -11.32 8.20 10.79
N ILE A 19 -10.35 7.30 10.97
CA ILE A 19 -9.55 7.20 12.20
C ILE A 19 -8.28 8.07 12.17
N GLY A 20 -8.14 8.94 11.16
CA GLY A 20 -7.06 9.93 11.08
C GLY A 20 -5.78 9.47 10.39
N VAL A 21 -5.77 8.33 9.70
CA VAL A 21 -4.63 7.96 8.85
C VAL A 21 -4.63 8.85 7.61
N LYS A 22 -3.56 9.63 7.44
CA LYS A 22 -3.45 10.64 6.37
C LYS A 22 -3.04 10.04 5.03
N ASP A 23 -2.00 9.21 5.04
CA ASP A 23 -1.40 8.65 3.84
C ASP A 23 -2.05 7.32 3.47
N CYS A 24 -3.19 7.41 2.78
CA CYS A 24 -3.96 6.25 2.33
C CYS A 24 -4.15 6.26 0.82
N TYR A 25 -3.95 5.11 0.18
CA TYR A 25 -4.06 4.92 -1.27
C TYR A 25 -5.07 3.83 -1.59
N ILE A 26 -6.09 4.18 -2.39
CA ILE A 26 -7.06 3.22 -2.91
C ILE A 26 -6.42 2.47 -4.06
N ALA A 27 -6.52 1.14 -4.05
CA ALA A 27 -5.98 0.28 -5.09
C ALA A 27 -6.91 -0.90 -5.42
N ASP A 28 -6.72 -1.44 -6.62
CA ASP A 28 -7.36 -2.63 -7.16
C ASP A 28 -6.31 -3.53 -7.84
N LYS A 29 -6.74 -4.66 -8.41
CA LYS A 29 -5.85 -5.62 -9.09
C LYS A 29 -5.08 -5.02 -10.28
N GLU A 30 -5.58 -3.97 -10.91
CA GLU A 30 -5.04 -3.39 -12.14
C GLU A 30 -3.99 -2.32 -11.83
N ASN A 31 -4.18 -1.58 -10.73
CA ASN A 31 -3.32 -0.45 -10.37
C ASN A 31 -2.38 -0.69 -9.18
N VAL A 32 -2.60 -1.76 -8.39
CA VAL A 32 -1.89 -2.01 -7.11
C VAL A 32 -0.38 -2.00 -7.29
N LYS A 33 0.14 -2.54 -8.39
CA LYS A 33 1.58 -2.56 -8.68
C LYS A 33 2.17 -1.16 -8.76
N LYS A 34 1.56 -0.30 -9.58
CA LYS A 34 2.01 1.08 -9.77
C LYS A 34 1.91 1.88 -8.46
N ILE A 35 0.88 1.65 -7.66
CA ILE A 35 0.72 2.32 -6.38
C ILE A 35 1.77 1.85 -5.39
N LEU A 36 2.03 0.54 -5.31
CA LEU A 36 3.07 -0.05 -4.46
C LEU A 36 4.46 0.51 -4.80
N GLU A 37 4.85 0.54 -6.08
CA GLU A 37 6.13 1.09 -6.53
C GLU A 37 6.28 2.59 -6.20
N ASN A 38 5.20 3.37 -6.35
CA ASN A 38 5.23 4.79 -5.97
C ASN A 38 5.31 4.98 -4.45
N ALA A 39 4.68 4.10 -3.68
CA ALA A 39 4.66 4.16 -2.23
C ALA A 39 6.01 3.74 -1.63
N SER A 40 6.62 2.65 -2.12
CA SER A 40 7.91 2.15 -1.62
C SER A 40 9.03 3.18 -1.76
N ASN A 41 8.99 4.03 -2.79
CA ASN A 41 9.95 5.12 -2.99
C ASN A 41 9.75 6.32 -2.05
N LYS A 42 8.58 6.46 -1.43
CA LYS A 42 8.19 7.64 -0.63
C LYS A 42 8.06 7.36 0.86
N PHE A 43 7.71 6.13 1.20
CA PHE A 43 7.35 5.70 2.55
C PHE A 43 8.30 4.63 3.03
N THR A 44 8.69 4.71 4.31
CA THR A 44 9.53 3.72 4.97
C THR A 44 8.75 2.45 5.29
N VAL A 45 7.45 2.59 5.56
CA VAL A 45 6.55 1.47 5.87
C VAL A 45 5.31 1.58 5.00
N VAL A 46 5.08 0.53 4.22
CA VAL A 46 3.89 0.41 3.36
C VAL A 46 3.06 -0.78 3.87
N ALA A 47 1.91 -0.49 4.46
CA ALA A 47 0.91 -1.52 4.76
C ALA A 47 0.03 -1.75 3.54
N ILE A 48 -0.22 -3.00 3.17
CA ILE A 48 -1.08 -3.37 2.05
C ILE A 48 -2.07 -4.45 2.51
N THR A 49 -3.34 -4.33 2.11
CA THR A 49 -4.34 -5.36 2.45
C THR A 49 -3.96 -6.71 1.82
N HIS A 50 -4.24 -7.80 2.53
CA HIS A 50 -3.85 -9.14 2.10
C HIS A 50 -4.48 -9.56 0.76
N SER A 51 -5.68 -9.07 0.45
CA SER A 51 -6.34 -9.30 -0.85
C SER A 51 -5.51 -8.73 -2.00
N LEU A 52 -5.03 -7.49 -1.86
CA LEU A 52 -4.24 -6.80 -2.87
C LEU A 52 -2.80 -7.32 -2.95
N SER A 53 -2.20 -7.67 -1.80
CA SER A 53 -0.81 -8.16 -1.77
C SER A 53 -0.59 -9.43 -2.60
N LYS A 54 -1.63 -10.25 -2.80
CA LYS A 54 -1.58 -11.46 -3.65
C LYS A 54 -1.25 -11.15 -5.11
N HIS A 55 -1.65 -9.97 -5.60
CA HIS A 55 -1.44 -9.56 -6.99
C HIS A 55 -0.03 -8.99 -7.24
N VAL A 56 0.71 -8.66 -6.18
CA VAL A 56 2.04 -8.01 -6.24
C VAL A 56 3.07 -8.73 -5.38
N LYS A 57 2.86 -10.04 -5.13
CA LYS A 57 3.73 -10.84 -4.26
C LYS A 57 5.19 -10.83 -4.76
N ASN A 58 5.39 -10.94 -6.07
CA ASN A 58 6.73 -10.96 -6.66
C ASN A 58 7.47 -9.63 -6.45
N GLU A 59 6.75 -8.50 -6.58
CA GLU A 59 7.28 -7.17 -6.32
C GLU A 59 7.64 -6.99 -4.84
N ILE A 60 6.78 -7.46 -3.92
CA ILE A 60 7.06 -7.41 -2.47
C ILE A 60 8.31 -8.21 -2.11
N GLU A 61 8.49 -9.41 -2.66
CA GLU A 61 9.68 -10.21 -2.38
C GLU A 61 10.95 -9.58 -2.95
N LYS A 62 10.90 -8.96 -4.14
CA LYS A 62 12.04 -8.21 -4.69
C LYS A 62 12.46 -7.07 -3.76
N MET A 63 11.49 -6.30 -3.26
CA MET A 63 11.75 -5.17 -2.35
C MET A 63 12.34 -5.58 -0.99
N ARG A 64 12.21 -6.85 -0.58
CA ARG A 64 12.80 -7.34 0.68
C ARG A 64 14.27 -7.73 0.54
N MET A 65 14.74 -7.91 -0.68
CA MET A 65 16.12 -8.31 -0.97
C MET A 65 17.03 -7.10 -1.24
N ASP A 66 16.46 -5.90 -1.38
CA ASP A 66 17.14 -4.61 -1.51
C ASP A 66 17.44 -3.99 -0.13
#